data_AF-A0A4V6E848-F1
#
_entry.id   AF-A0A4V6E848-F1
#
_cell.length_a   1.000
_cell.length_b   1.000
_cell.length_c   1.000
_cell.angle_alpha   90.00
_cell.angle_beta   90.00
_cell.angle_gamma   90.00
#
_symmetry.space_group_name_H-M   'P 1'
#
loop_
_entity.id
_entity.type
_entity.pdbx_description
1 polymer ?
#
loop_
_entity_poly.entity_id
_entity_poly.type
_entity_poly.pdbx_seq_one_letter_code
_entity_poly.pdbx_strand_id
1 'polypeptide(L)'
;MISKGCEQCAKGGKMVLFVYGYCDQRDCFYCPLGENRKNVTDVYANERKVESDSDVIEEAKRMSALGTSITGGEPQEAMAKTTRYLELLKDEFGEDHHTHLYT
;
A
#
# COMPACT_ATOMS: atom_id res chain seq x y z
N MET A 1 -1.45 -8.95 -24.12
CA MET A 1 -0.50 -8.85 -22.99
C MET A 1 -1.17 -8.01 -21.91
N ILE A 2 -1.22 -8.46 -20.67
CA ILE A 2 -1.80 -7.70 -19.55
C ILE A 2 -0.74 -6.76 -18.97
N SER A 3 -1.11 -5.78 -18.15
CA SER A 3 -0.13 -4.85 -17.56
C SER A 3 0.84 -5.57 -16.61
N LYS A 4 2.08 -5.06 -16.46
CA LYS A 4 3.09 -5.60 -15.51
C LYS A 4 2.51 -5.76 -14.09
N GLY A 5 1.72 -4.78 -13.63
CA GLY A 5 1.03 -4.85 -12.35
C GLY A 5 0.06 -6.04 -12.25
N CYS A 6 -0.72 -6.32 -13.30
CA CYS A 6 -1.62 -7.47 -13.32
C CYS A 6 -0.87 -8.80 -13.32
N GLU A 7 0.25 -8.91 -14.05
CA GLU A 7 1.10 -10.10 -14.07
C GLU A 7 1.68 -10.41 -12.67
N GLN A 8 2.16 -9.39 -11.97
CA GLN A 8 2.68 -9.53 -10.61
C GLN A 8 1.58 -9.88 -9.61
N CYS A 9 0.40 -9.24 -9.73
CA CYS A 9 -0.75 -9.51 -8.87
C CYS A 9 -1.24 -10.95 -9.02
N ALA A 10 -1.31 -11.48 -10.24
CA ALA A 10 -1.73 -12.85 -10.50
C ALA A 10 -0.81 -13.90 -9.85
N LYS A 11 0.46 -13.54 -9.61
CA LYS A 11 1.44 -14.38 -8.91
C LYS A 11 1.42 -14.21 -7.38
N GLY A 12 0.57 -13.32 -6.84
CA GLY A 12 0.62 -12.91 -5.44
C GLY A 12 1.90 -12.14 -5.06
N GLY A 13 2.62 -11.59 -6.05
CA GLY A 13 3.93 -11.00 -5.85
C GLY A 13 3.90 -9.52 -5.46
N LYS A 14 2.74 -8.92 -5.22
CA LYS A 14 2.64 -7.51 -4.83
C LYS A 14 2.30 -7.39 -3.35
N MET A 15 3.15 -6.66 -2.61
CA MET A 15 2.80 -6.26 -1.25
C MET A 15 1.64 -5.27 -1.31
N VAL A 16 0.67 -5.41 -0.42
CA VAL A 16 -0.40 -4.40 -0.25
C VAL A 16 -0.01 -3.46 0.88
N LEU A 17 0.18 -2.18 0.56
CA LEU A 17 0.50 -1.15 1.55
C LEU A 17 -0.73 -0.27 1.81
N PHE A 18 -1.38 -0.48 2.94
CA PHE A 18 -2.48 0.36 3.42
C PHE A 18 -1.90 1.56 4.18
N VAL A 19 -2.01 2.78 3.64
CA VAL A 19 -1.28 3.96 4.16
C VAL A 19 -2.09 4.85 5.10
N TYR A 20 -3.41 4.81 4.99
CA TYR A 20 -4.28 5.72 5.73
C TYR A 20 -5.72 5.24 5.68
N GLY A 21 -6.46 5.33 6.79
CA GLY A 21 -7.83 4.81 6.89
C GLY A 21 -8.96 5.82 6.72
N TYR A 22 -8.66 7.11 6.58
CA TYR A 22 -9.67 8.14 6.36
C TYR A 22 -9.96 8.35 4.86
N CYS A 23 -11.17 8.81 4.58
CA CYS A 23 -11.63 9.24 3.26
C CYS A 23 -12.70 10.32 3.46
N ASP A 24 -12.41 11.57 3.08
CA ASP A 24 -13.26 12.74 3.36
C ASP A 24 -14.63 12.68 2.67
N GLN A 25 -14.73 11.92 1.58
CA GLN A 25 -15.90 11.96 0.70
C GLN A 25 -16.93 10.86 0.98
N ARG A 26 -16.65 9.83 1.80
CA ARG A 26 -17.31 8.53 1.59
C ARG A 26 -17.56 7.69 2.84
N ASP A 27 -18.71 7.94 3.48
CA ASP A 27 -19.50 6.86 4.11
C ASP A 27 -20.20 6.00 3.03
N CYS A 28 -19.38 5.48 2.09
CA CYS A 28 -19.88 4.62 1.03
C CYS A 28 -20.53 3.38 1.63
N PHE A 29 -21.78 3.13 1.25
CA PHE A 29 -22.53 1.94 1.68
C PHE A 29 -21.88 0.62 1.25
N TYR A 30 -20.93 0.67 0.31
CA TYR A 30 -20.20 -0.48 -0.21
C TYR A 30 -18.73 -0.51 0.23
N CYS A 31 -18.28 0.42 1.07
CA CYS A 31 -16.88 0.44 1.51
C CYS A 31 -16.59 -0.84 2.31
N PRO A 32 -15.61 -1.67 1.87
CA PRO A 32 -15.34 -2.94 2.53
C PRO A 32 -14.44 -2.80 3.77
N LEU A 33 -13.98 -1.59 4.11
CA LEU A 33 -13.13 -1.37 5.28
C LEU A 33 -13.92 -1.59 6.57
N GLY A 34 -13.45 -2.53 7.39
CA GLY A 34 -13.95 -2.74 8.74
C GLY A 34 -13.44 -1.69 9.72
N GLU A 35 -13.97 -1.72 10.94
CA GLU A 35 -13.69 -0.75 12.01
C GLU A 35 -12.19 -0.61 12.34
N ASN A 36 -11.41 -1.69 12.20
CA ASN A 36 -9.97 -1.67 12.47
C ASN A 36 -9.13 -0.93 11.41
N ARG A 37 -9.71 -0.63 10.24
CA ARG A 37 -9.01 0.08 9.15
C ARG A 37 -9.72 1.34 8.69
N LYS A 38 -11.01 1.50 8.99
CA LYS A 38 -11.78 2.72 8.67
C LYS A 38 -11.53 3.78 9.74
N ASN A 39 -11.33 5.03 9.34
CA ASN A 39 -11.16 6.19 10.23
C ASN A 39 -10.01 6.04 11.24
N VAL A 40 -8.93 5.37 10.83
CA VAL A 40 -7.69 5.24 11.62
C VAL A 40 -6.50 5.78 10.85
N THR A 41 -5.46 6.18 11.58
CA THR A 41 -4.21 6.66 10.99
C THR A 41 -3.18 5.55 10.76
N ASP A 42 -3.51 4.34 11.19
CA ASP A 42 -2.64 3.16 11.15
C ASP A 42 -2.25 2.78 9.72
N VAL A 43 -1.01 2.29 9.60
CA VAL A 43 -0.43 1.82 8.34
C VAL A 43 -0.24 0.30 8.44
N TYR A 44 -0.50 -0.41 7.36
CA TYR A 44 -0.27 -1.85 7.28
C TYR A 44 0.46 -2.23 6.01
N ALA A 45 1.52 -3.02 6.15
CA ALA A 45 2.12 -3.77 5.06
C ALA A 45 1.55 -5.20 5.11
N ASN A 46 0.74 -5.57 4.12
CA ASN A 46 -0.15 -6.73 4.17
C ASN A 46 -1.03 -6.68 5.45
N GLU A 47 -0.87 -7.65 6.35
CA GLU A 47 -1.53 -7.73 7.65
C GLU A 47 -0.67 -7.22 8.82
N ARG A 48 0.61 -6.91 8.59
CA ARG A 48 1.53 -6.40 9.61
C ARG A 48 1.30 -4.90 9.82
N LYS A 49 1.03 -4.51 11.07
CA LYS A 49 0.99 -3.10 11.47
C LYS A 49 2.40 -2.49 11.35
N VAL A 50 2.49 -1.32 10.74
CA VAL A 50 3.73 -0.59 10.50
C VAL A 50 3.92 0.42 11.63
N GLU A 51 4.93 0.17 12.46
CA GLU A 51 5.34 1.07 13.55
C GLU A 51 6.52 1.96 13.11
N SER A 52 7.25 1.53 12.08
CA SER A 52 8.44 2.16 11.53
C SER A 52 8.56 1.91 10.03
N ASP A 53 9.28 2.78 9.31
CA ASP A 53 9.51 2.60 7.87
C ASP A 53 10.23 1.27 7.54
N SER A 54 11.07 0.76 8.45
CA SER A 54 11.69 -0.57 8.32
C SER A 54 10.69 -1.71 8.23
N ASP A 55 9.51 -1.60 8.87
CA ASP A 55 8.49 -2.66 8.81
C ASP A 55 7.98 -2.87 7.38
N VAL A 56 7.88 -1.79 6.60
CA VAL A 56 7.46 -1.82 5.19
C VAL A 56 8.49 -2.57 4.35
N ILE A 57 9.76 -2.23 4.52
CA ILE A 57 10.87 -2.86 3.79
C ILE A 57 11.03 -4.34 4.17
N GLU A 58 10.97 -4.63 5.47
CA GLU A 58 11.04 -6.01 5.97
C GLU A 58 9.91 -6.86 5.40
N GLU A 59 8.68 -6.36 5.38
CA GLU A 59 7.53 -7.10 4.86
C GLU A 59 7.67 -7.35 3.35
N ALA A 60 8.07 -6.31 2.59
CA ALA A 60 8.34 -6.44 1.15
C ALA A 60 9.44 -7.49 0.87
N LYS A 61 10.51 -7.51 1.67
CA LYS A 61 11.58 -8.52 1.57
C LYS A 61 11.09 -9.92 1.93
N ARG A 62 10.33 -10.06 3.03
CA ARG A 62 9.80 -11.35 3.52
C ARG A 62 8.98 -12.07 2.47
N MET A 63 8.13 -11.34 1.74
CA MET A 63 7.32 -11.92 0.67
C MET A 63 8.00 -11.95 -0.70
N SER A 64 9.26 -11.50 -0.80
CA SER A 64 9.96 -11.32 -2.09
C SER A 64 9.15 -10.50 -3.10
N ALA A 65 8.66 -9.33 -2.65
CA ALA A 65 7.75 -8.49 -3.42
C ALA A 65 8.37 -8.09 -4.77
N LEU A 66 7.64 -8.37 -5.85
CA LEU A 66 7.94 -7.93 -7.22
C LEU A 66 7.50 -6.47 -7.46
N GLY A 67 6.65 -5.95 -6.57
CA GLY A 67 6.04 -4.63 -6.65
C GLY A 67 5.17 -4.35 -5.43
N THR A 68 4.57 -3.16 -5.38
CA THR A 68 3.70 -2.75 -4.27
C THR A 68 2.40 -2.15 -4.80
N SER A 69 1.29 -2.46 -4.14
CA SER A 69 -0.03 -1.91 -4.35
C SER A 69 -0.37 -1.03 -3.15
N ILE A 70 -0.41 0.29 -3.34
CA ILE A 70 -0.66 1.27 -2.29
C ILE A 70 -2.15 1.62 -2.26
N THR A 71 -2.76 1.51 -1.10
CA THR A 71 -4.20 1.67 -0.88
C THR A 71 -4.47 2.28 0.50
N GLY A 72 -5.73 2.44 0.88
CA GLY A 72 -6.14 3.05 2.15
C GLY A 72 -7.66 3.05 2.29
N GLY A 73 -8.18 4.01 3.04
CA GLY A 73 -9.41 4.69 2.70
C GLY A 73 -9.16 5.52 1.44
N GLU A 74 -8.45 6.63 1.59
CA GLU A 74 -7.97 7.47 0.48
C GLU A 74 -6.49 7.84 0.65
N PRO A 75 -5.57 7.24 -0.12
CA PRO A 75 -4.15 7.60 -0.07
C PRO A 75 -3.83 9.05 -0.45
N GLN A 76 -4.67 9.72 -1.26
CA GLN A 76 -4.47 11.13 -1.60
C GLN A 76 -4.74 12.06 -0.41
N GLU A 77 -5.55 11.67 0.58
CA GLU A 77 -5.69 12.47 1.81
C GLU A 77 -4.41 12.46 2.66
N ALA A 78 -3.49 11.52 2.39
CA ALA A 78 -2.21 11.38 3.05
C ALA A 78 -1.03 11.50 2.07
N MET A 79 -1.10 12.40 1.07
CA MET A 79 -0.11 12.52 -0.01
C MET A 79 1.35 12.51 0.44
N ALA A 80 1.71 13.25 1.49
CA ALA A 80 3.09 13.30 2.00
C ALA A 80 3.55 11.92 2.53
N LYS A 81 2.66 11.18 3.20
CA LYS A 81 2.95 9.82 3.68
C LYS A 81 3.02 8.83 2.51
N THR A 82 2.09 8.93 1.56
CA THR A 82 2.02 8.10 0.36
C THR A 82 3.30 8.24 -0.48
N THR A 83 3.76 9.47 -0.72
CA THR A 83 4.98 9.76 -1.49
C THR A 83 6.23 9.33 -0.74
N ARG A 84 6.32 9.55 0.59
CA ARG A 84 7.43 9.01 1.40
C ARG A 84 7.59 7.50 1.26
N TYR A 85 6.49 6.74 1.31
CA TYR A 85 6.56 5.29 1.13
C TYR A 85 6.88 4.86 -0.30
N LEU A 86 6.41 5.62 -1.31
CA LEU A 86 6.82 5.39 -2.69
C LEU A 86 8.34 5.56 -2.84
N GLU A 87 8.90 6.67 -2.35
CA GLU A 87 10.33 6.95 -2.36
C GLU A 87 11.11 5.87 -1.62
N LEU A 88 10.71 5.53 -0.39
CA LEU A 88 11.33 4.46 0.40
C LEU A 88 11.42 3.12 -0.35
N LEU A 89 10.34 2.72 -1.04
CA LEU A 89 10.31 1.47 -1.80
C LEU A 89 11.18 1.55 -3.07
N LYS A 90 11.24 2.72 -3.71
CA LYS A 90 12.08 2.94 -4.90
C LYS A 90 13.55 2.99 -4.55
N ASP A 91 13.91 3.61 -3.43
CA ASP A 91 15.28 3.67 -2.93
C ASP A 91 15.80 2.26 -2.57
N GLU A 92 14.96 1.42 -1.97
CA GLU A 92 15.36 0.06 -1.58
C GLU A 92 15.36 -0.95 -2.74
N PHE A 93 14.32 -0.93 -3.60
CA PHE A 93 14.10 -1.97 -4.61
C PHE A 93 14.39 -1.50 -6.05
N GLY A 94 14.70 -0.23 -6.24
CA GLY A 94 15.02 0.39 -7.52
C GLY A 94 13.82 0.93 -8.30
N GLU A 95 14.11 1.73 -9.34
CA GLU A 95 13.12 2.38 -10.20
C GLU A 95 12.15 1.40 -10.89
N ASP A 96 12.58 0.15 -11.10
CA ASP A 96 11.78 -0.90 -11.74
C ASP A 96 10.77 -1.56 -10.80
N HIS A 97 10.84 -1.30 -9.49
CA HIS A 97 9.89 -1.80 -8.49
C HIS A 97 8.50 -1.25 -8.80
N HIS A 98 7.61 -2.11 -9.29
CA HIS A 98 6.36 -1.64 -9.86
C HIS A 98 5.37 -1.25 -8.76
N THR A 99 5.03 0.03 -8.68
CA THR A 99 4.04 0.56 -7.75
C THR A 99 2.71 0.85 -8.45
N HIS A 100 1.59 0.59 -7.78
CA HIS A 100 0.24 0.95 -8.24
C HIS A 100 -0.46 1.66 -7.08
N LEU A 101 -1.00 2.86 -7.31
CA LEU A 101 -1.74 3.63 -6.32
C LEU A 101 -3.25 3.51 -6.58
N TYR A 102 -4.01 3.00 -5.60
CA TYR A 102 -5.47 2.96 -5.62
C TYR A 102 -6.02 4.20 -4.94
N THR A 103 -6.81 4.99 -5.66
CA THR A 103 -7.37 6.29 -5.27
C THR A 103 -8.64 6.54 -6.08
#